data_AF-A0A1V8UHY8-F1
#
_entry.id   AF-A0A1V8UHY8-F1
#
_cell.length_a   1.000
_cell.length_b   1.000
_cell.length_c   1.000
_cell.angle_alpha   90.00
_cell.angle_beta   90.00
_cell.angle_gamma   90.00
#
_symmetry.space_group_name_H-M   'P 1'
#
loop_
_entity.id
_entity.type
_entity.pdbx_description
1 polymer ?
#
loop_
_entity_poly.entity_id
_entity_poly.type
_entity_poly.pdbx_seq_one_letter_code
_entity_poly.pdbx_strand_id
1 'polypeptide(L)'
;MLTTTVQSLDERCKRMELEALPATIRDAVRTCRALAIRYLWIDALCIIQDSVVDWATESASMHDVYTNAYLTLAATRSLSSDDGFLQERKHNSVFFDYRNPDSAKSGGKFFLTPQQMESRYSDLFHYIEESAWNQRGWTFQERSLSRRVLHFTDILLYFECRTVEWTEDERPPTSSGGRLGWLGPKRGAMQVTRRQLLSSWYSLLFIYCRRYLTDQHDKLPALSGFAHEMARLSPDKYIAGLWLADLANGLLWYPDVEASRCSSYRAPSWSWAQFDGKIATDGGLGDIPWEFDLVYYNVDLQTTDDMGRLSSASLTLFGKRCSRTMVTHEARGIHGSHRFYSDGVFFGEGRLDDWSRSLDDTTVHMFLIAYNKLFGRRRPDALLLEAVDGSSRKLSPHRHDFDV
;
A
#
# COMPACT_ATOMS: atom_id res chain seq x y z
N MET A 1 -24.32 -3.95 -4.01
CA MET A 1 -23.92 -2.71 -3.31
C MET A 1 -24.69 -1.54 -3.90
N LEU A 2 -25.21 -0.64 -3.06
CA LEU A 2 -25.88 0.58 -3.50
C LEU A 2 -24.84 1.60 -3.98
N THR A 3 -24.95 2.05 -5.23
CA THR A 3 -24.03 3.03 -5.81
C THR A 3 -24.77 4.20 -6.47
N THR A 4 -24.05 5.29 -6.72
CA THR A 4 -24.48 6.41 -7.56
C THR A 4 -23.96 6.22 -8.98
N THR A 5 -24.88 6.23 -9.93
CA THR A 5 -24.64 6.29 -11.38
C THR A 5 -25.18 7.60 -11.95
N VAL A 6 -24.80 7.94 -13.19
CA VAL A 6 -25.31 9.11 -13.92
C VAL A 6 -26.85 9.15 -13.90
N GLN A 7 -27.49 7.99 -14.11
CA GLN A 7 -28.96 7.88 -14.11
C GLN A 7 -29.59 8.14 -12.74
N SER A 8 -28.92 7.72 -11.67
CA SER A 8 -29.46 7.84 -10.30
C SER A 8 -29.13 9.16 -9.60
N LEU A 9 -28.20 9.96 -10.15
CA LEU A 9 -27.64 11.14 -9.50
C LEU A 9 -28.72 12.13 -9.04
N ASP A 10 -29.64 12.49 -9.93
CA ASP A 10 -30.73 13.44 -9.63
C ASP A 10 -31.64 12.98 -8.49
N GLU A 11 -31.86 11.67 -8.38
CA GLU A 11 -32.65 11.09 -7.27
C GLU A 11 -31.85 11.12 -5.97
N ARG A 12 -30.56 10.76 -6.02
CA ARG A 12 -29.63 10.76 -4.88
C ARG A 12 -29.48 12.15 -4.28
N CYS A 13 -29.46 13.21 -5.10
CA CYS A 13 -29.34 14.59 -4.64
C CYS A 13 -30.59 15.12 -3.91
N LYS A 14 -31.76 14.47 -4.07
CA LYS A 14 -33.01 14.92 -3.43
C LYS A 14 -33.15 14.38 -2.02
N ARG A 15 -33.25 13.05 -1.89
CA ARG A 15 -33.37 12.34 -0.61
C ARG A 15 -33.09 10.86 -0.78
N MET A 16 -32.61 10.24 0.28
CA MET A 16 -32.46 8.78 0.36
C MET A 16 -33.16 8.28 1.61
N GLU A 17 -34.08 7.32 1.44
CA GLU A 17 -34.78 6.70 2.56
C GLU A 17 -33.82 5.82 3.36
N LEU A 18 -33.67 6.11 4.66
CA LEU A 18 -32.71 5.42 5.52
C LEU A 18 -32.90 3.90 5.53
N GLU A 19 -34.15 3.44 5.53
CA GLU A 19 -34.49 2.02 5.59
C GLU A 19 -34.23 1.28 4.27
N ALA A 20 -34.07 2.00 3.16
CA ALA A 20 -33.70 1.45 1.86
C ALA A 20 -32.18 1.34 1.66
N LEU A 21 -31.38 1.89 2.58
CA LEU A 21 -29.93 1.84 2.51
C LEU A 21 -29.40 0.47 2.98
N PRO A 22 -28.31 -0.05 2.38
CA PRO A 22 -27.56 -1.18 2.91
C PRO A 22 -27.24 -0.98 4.39
N ALA A 23 -27.18 -2.08 5.15
CA ALA A 23 -27.06 -2.04 6.60
C ALA A 23 -25.82 -1.25 7.07
N THR A 24 -24.68 -1.41 6.41
CA THR A 24 -23.44 -0.69 6.73
C THR A 24 -23.58 0.81 6.54
N ILE A 25 -24.27 1.25 5.49
CA ILE A 25 -24.53 2.69 5.25
C ILE A 25 -25.52 3.22 6.28
N ARG A 26 -26.56 2.46 6.61
CA ARG A 26 -27.56 2.82 7.63
C ARG A 26 -26.92 3.01 9.00
N ASP A 27 -26.02 2.11 9.38
CA ASP A 27 -25.26 2.16 10.62
C ASP A 27 -24.28 3.33 10.65
N ALA A 28 -23.65 3.67 9.52
CA ALA A 28 -22.84 4.88 9.39
C ALA A 28 -23.68 6.15 9.62
N VAL A 29 -24.87 6.26 9.02
CA VAL A 29 -25.78 7.38 9.24
C VAL A 29 -26.21 7.48 10.70
N ARG A 30 -26.56 6.36 11.35
CA ARG A 30 -26.93 6.31 12.77
C ARG A 30 -25.77 6.77 13.66
N THR A 31 -24.56 6.31 13.37
CA THR A 31 -23.33 6.69 14.08
C THR A 31 -23.05 8.18 13.94
N CYS A 32 -23.09 8.72 12.72
CA CYS A 32 -22.89 10.15 12.48
C CYS A 32 -23.91 10.99 13.24
N ARG A 33 -25.19 10.62 13.22
CA ARG A 33 -26.25 11.33 13.97
C ARG A 33 -26.02 11.27 15.48
N ALA A 34 -25.63 10.11 16.03
CA ALA A 34 -25.32 9.95 17.45
C ALA A 34 -24.13 10.83 17.89
N LEU A 35 -23.15 11.02 17.00
CA LEU A 35 -21.98 11.87 17.21
C LEU A 35 -22.21 13.35 16.83
N ALA A 36 -23.43 13.73 16.46
CA ALA A 36 -23.77 15.06 15.96
C ALA A 36 -22.94 15.51 14.73
N ILE A 37 -22.51 14.56 13.90
CA ILE A 37 -21.81 14.80 12.63
C ILE A 37 -22.84 14.90 11.50
N ARG A 38 -22.88 16.06 10.83
CA ARG A 38 -23.89 16.36 9.81
C ARG A 38 -23.60 15.74 8.44
N TYR A 39 -22.32 15.62 8.06
CA TYR A 39 -21.92 15.21 6.71
C TYR A 39 -21.25 13.84 6.75
N LEU A 40 -21.60 13.00 5.78
CA LEU A 40 -21.06 11.65 5.60
C LEU A 40 -20.68 11.51 4.14
N TRP A 41 -19.42 11.15 3.89
CA TRP A 41 -18.91 10.85 2.56
C TRP A 41 -18.69 9.34 2.45
N ILE A 42 -19.16 8.76 1.36
CA ILE A 42 -19.01 7.33 1.03
C ILE A 42 -18.72 7.29 -0.47
N ASP A 43 -17.57 6.74 -0.87
CA ASP A 43 -17.12 6.62 -2.26
C ASP A 43 -18.22 6.12 -3.21
N ALA A 44 -18.91 5.04 -2.85
CA ALA A 44 -19.99 4.45 -3.64
C ALA A 44 -21.18 5.40 -3.89
N LEU A 45 -21.40 6.40 -3.02
CA LEU A 45 -22.50 7.36 -3.13
C LEU A 45 -22.07 8.72 -3.64
N CYS A 46 -20.85 9.15 -3.34
CA CYS A 46 -20.33 10.48 -3.65
C CYS A 46 -19.56 10.52 -4.97
N ILE A 47 -19.17 9.37 -5.52
CA ILE A 47 -18.52 9.24 -6.83
C ILE A 47 -19.50 8.56 -7.80
N ILE A 48 -19.61 9.09 -9.01
CA ILE A 48 -20.43 8.54 -10.08
C ILE A 48 -19.70 7.34 -10.68
N GLN A 49 -20.11 6.13 -10.27
CA GLN A 49 -19.37 4.89 -10.51
C GLN A 49 -19.29 4.47 -11.99
N ASP A 50 -20.22 4.92 -12.83
CA ASP A 50 -20.24 4.65 -14.27
C ASP A 50 -19.64 5.80 -15.11
N SER A 51 -19.08 6.83 -14.47
CA SER A 51 -18.38 7.94 -15.13
C SER A 51 -16.87 7.82 -14.95
N VAL A 52 -16.15 7.51 -16.03
CA VAL A 52 -14.68 7.42 -16.01
C VAL A 52 -14.03 8.77 -15.63
N VAL A 53 -14.62 9.87 -16.08
CA VAL A 53 -14.10 11.23 -15.80
C VAL A 53 -14.28 11.60 -14.34
N ASP A 54 -15.46 11.32 -13.79
CA ASP A 54 -15.76 11.59 -12.38
C ASP A 54 -14.90 10.72 -11.47
N TRP A 55 -14.84 9.41 -11.76
CA TRP A 55 -13.98 8.49 -11.04
C TRP A 55 -12.53 8.95 -11.03
N ALA A 56 -11.95 9.32 -12.18
CA ALA A 56 -10.56 9.75 -12.26
C ALA A 56 -10.29 11.04 -11.47
N THR A 57 -11.27 11.94 -11.40
CA THR A 57 -11.18 13.21 -10.66
C THR A 57 -11.27 12.96 -9.16
N GLU A 58 -12.26 12.17 -8.73
CA GLU A 58 -12.51 11.91 -7.31
C GLU A 58 -11.48 10.93 -6.72
N SER A 59 -11.02 9.92 -7.48
CA SER A 59 -9.97 9.00 -7.02
C SER A 59 -8.65 9.73 -6.76
N ALA A 60 -8.31 10.70 -7.62
CA ALA A 60 -7.11 11.51 -7.48
C ALA A 60 -7.13 12.35 -6.19
N SER A 61 -8.31 12.84 -5.81
CA SER A 61 -8.51 13.69 -4.61
C SER A 61 -8.93 12.92 -3.35
N MET A 62 -9.07 11.59 -3.43
CA MET A 62 -9.52 10.76 -2.30
C MET A 62 -8.60 10.91 -1.07
N HIS A 63 -7.32 11.23 -1.28
CA HIS A 63 -6.37 11.51 -0.22
C HIS A 63 -6.73 12.75 0.62
N ASP A 64 -7.28 13.78 -0.02
CA ASP A 64 -7.74 14.99 0.65
C ASP A 64 -8.98 14.72 1.50
N VAL A 65 -9.90 13.88 1.01
CA VAL A 65 -11.10 13.48 1.76
C VAL A 65 -10.71 12.84 3.09
N TYR A 66 -9.87 11.80 3.07
CA TYR A 66 -9.46 11.11 4.30
C TYR A 66 -8.54 11.98 5.18
N THR A 67 -7.62 12.75 4.60
CA THR A 67 -6.72 13.62 5.36
C THR A 67 -7.47 14.73 6.11
N ASN A 68 -8.60 15.20 5.56
CA ASN A 68 -9.40 16.29 6.11
C ASN A 68 -10.70 15.82 6.79
N ALA A 69 -11.00 14.52 6.76
CA ALA A 69 -12.14 13.95 7.48
C ALA A 69 -12.06 14.25 9.00
N TYR A 70 -13.20 14.63 9.58
CA TYR A 70 -13.31 14.81 11.02
C TYR A 70 -13.09 13.48 11.77
N LEU A 71 -13.71 12.41 11.25
CA LEU A 71 -13.62 11.04 11.75
C LEU A 71 -13.92 10.08 10.59
N THR A 72 -13.10 9.05 10.45
CA THR A 72 -13.35 7.94 9.53
C THR A 72 -13.94 6.76 10.30
N LEU A 73 -15.09 6.27 9.85
CA LEU A 73 -15.72 5.08 10.42
C LEU A 73 -15.23 3.85 9.65
N ALA A 74 -14.56 2.93 10.34
CA ALA A 74 -14.12 1.66 9.75
C ALA A 74 -15.02 0.53 10.23
N ALA A 75 -15.83 -0.02 9.33
CA ALA A 75 -16.68 -1.18 9.58
C ALA A 75 -15.86 -2.48 9.58
N THR A 76 -14.85 -2.59 10.46
CA THR A 76 -13.82 -3.64 10.46
C THR A 76 -14.40 -5.05 10.58
N ARG A 77 -15.52 -5.21 11.30
CA ARG A 77 -16.23 -6.49 11.44
C ARG A 77 -17.08 -6.90 10.24
N SER A 78 -17.42 -5.97 9.35
CA SER A 78 -18.31 -6.22 8.23
C SER A 78 -17.53 -6.78 7.05
N LEU A 79 -18.06 -7.82 6.42
CA LEU A 79 -17.52 -8.42 5.19
C LEU A 79 -18.15 -7.80 3.93
N SER A 80 -19.36 -7.24 4.07
CA SER A 80 -20.12 -6.63 2.98
C SER A 80 -20.85 -5.34 3.39
N SER A 81 -21.41 -4.64 2.41
CA SER A 81 -22.28 -3.47 2.65
C SER A 81 -23.61 -3.82 3.32
N ASP A 82 -24.01 -5.09 3.26
CA ASP A 82 -25.32 -5.56 3.70
C ASP A 82 -25.29 -6.13 5.12
N ASP A 83 -24.10 -6.31 5.70
CA ASP A 83 -23.95 -6.87 7.04
C ASP A 83 -24.39 -5.87 8.11
N GLY A 84 -23.93 -4.61 8.02
CA GLY A 84 -23.98 -3.63 9.11
C GLY A 84 -22.81 -3.81 10.08
N PHE A 85 -22.70 -2.94 11.08
CA PHE A 85 -21.68 -3.03 12.12
C PHE A 85 -22.16 -2.70 13.56
N LEU A 86 -23.41 -2.29 13.74
CA LEU A 86 -24.00 -1.97 15.06
C LEU A 86 -24.76 -3.14 15.69
N GLN A 87 -24.60 -4.37 15.20
CA GLN A 87 -25.26 -5.53 15.80
C GLN A 87 -24.63 -5.87 17.16
N GLU A 88 -25.40 -6.58 17.98
CA GLU A 88 -24.94 -7.07 19.27
C GLU A 88 -23.64 -7.87 19.13
N ARG A 89 -22.63 -7.50 19.92
CA ARG A 89 -21.34 -8.19 19.96
C ARG A 89 -21.48 -9.43 20.84
N LYS A 90 -21.03 -10.58 20.34
CA LYS A 90 -20.98 -11.81 21.12
C LYS A 90 -19.77 -11.76 22.05
N HIS A 91 -20.00 -11.17 23.22
CA HIS A 91 -19.01 -11.18 24.29
C HIS A 91 -19.09 -12.50 25.05
N ASN A 92 -17.95 -13.08 25.42
CA ASN A 92 -17.88 -14.13 26.44
C ASN A 92 -18.03 -13.55 27.86
N SER A 93 -18.64 -12.36 27.97
CA SER A 93 -18.81 -11.64 29.21
C SER A 93 -20.07 -12.14 29.91
N VAL A 94 -19.94 -12.42 31.20
CA VAL A 94 -21.07 -12.78 32.05
C VAL A 94 -21.59 -11.51 32.68
N PHE A 95 -22.81 -11.12 32.31
CA PHE A 95 -23.50 -9.98 32.92
C PHE A 95 -24.21 -10.43 34.19
N PHE A 96 -24.15 -9.59 35.22
CA PHE A 96 -24.88 -9.81 36.47
C PHE A 96 -25.41 -8.49 37.00
N ASP A 97 -26.65 -8.54 37.48
CA ASP A 97 -27.26 -7.41 38.15
C ASP A 97 -26.69 -7.33 39.57
N TYR A 98 -26.13 -6.17 39.92
CA TYR A 98 -25.76 -5.86 41.29
C TYR A 98 -26.77 -4.87 41.85
N ARG A 99 -27.32 -5.21 43.00
CA ARG A 99 -28.15 -4.30 43.79
C ARG A 99 -27.42 -4.03 45.09
N ASN A 100 -27.07 -2.76 45.35
CA ASN A 100 -26.56 -2.38 46.64
C ASN A 100 -27.64 -2.66 47.71
N PRO A 101 -27.37 -3.51 48.72
CA PRO A 101 -28.32 -3.81 49.79
C PRO A 101 -28.72 -2.56 50.60
N ASP A 102 -27.81 -1.59 50.72
CA ASP A 102 -27.94 -0.42 51.59
C ASP A 102 -28.51 0.81 50.85
N SER A 103 -28.66 0.74 49.52
CA SER A 103 -29.22 1.83 48.72
C SER A 103 -29.92 1.29 47.48
N ALA A 104 -31.25 1.44 47.45
CA ALA A 104 -32.06 1.10 46.27
C ALA A 104 -31.73 1.95 45.02
N LYS A 105 -30.99 3.06 45.19
CA LYS A 105 -30.57 3.95 44.09
C LYS A 105 -29.18 3.63 43.55
N SER A 106 -28.45 2.71 44.18
CA SER A 106 -27.07 2.37 43.84
C SER A 106 -26.97 0.93 43.34
N GLY A 107 -27.81 0.57 42.37
CA GLY A 107 -27.71 -0.69 41.64
C GLY A 107 -27.21 -0.46 40.22
N GLY A 108 -26.64 -1.48 39.59
CA GLY A 108 -26.13 -1.41 38.22
C GLY A 108 -25.93 -2.80 37.61
N LYS A 109 -25.72 -2.83 36.30
CA LYS A 109 -25.27 -4.03 35.60
C LYS A 109 -23.76 -4.05 35.58
N PHE A 110 -23.18 -5.13 36.06
CA PHE A 110 -21.76 -5.40 35.98
C PHE A 110 -21.53 -6.55 35.01
N PHE A 111 -20.32 -6.64 34.48
CA PHE A 111 -19.92 -7.76 33.64
C PHE A 111 -18.55 -8.27 34.06
N LEU A 112 -18.38 -9.59 34.03
CA LEU A 112 -17.09 -10.24 34.13
C LEU A 112 -16.64 -10.62 32.73
N THR A 113 -15.42 -10.24 32.38
CA THR A 113 -14.80 -10.61 31.11
C THR A 113 -13.61 -11.53 31.39
N PRO A 114 -13.48 -12.70 30.74
CA PRO A 114 -12.39 -13.63 30.98
C PRO A 114 -11.02 -12.98 30.77
N GLN A 115 -10.07 -13.20 31.70
CA GLN A 115 -8.71 -12.63 31.65
C GLN A 115 -7.93 -13.02 30.39
N GLN A 116 -8.23 -14.17 29.76
CA GLN A 116 -7.64 -14.56 28.46
C GLN A 116 -7.96 -13.61 27.31
N MET A 117 -8.89 -12.67 27.50
CA MET A 117 -9.09 -11.59 26.55
C MET A 117 -7.88 -10.63 26.53
N GLU A 118 -7.00 -10.60 27.54
CA GLU A 118 -5.71 -9.87 27.51
C GLU A 118 -4.85 -10.25 26.29
N SER A 119 -4.84 -11.52 25.86
CA SER A 119 -4.17 -11.87 24.60
C SER A 119 -4.91 -11.28 23.41
N ARG A 120 -6.25 -11.32 23.40
CA ARG A 120 -7.07 -10.71 22.35
C ARG A 120 -7.00 -9.19 22.28
N TYR A 121 -6.67 -8.50 23.37
CA TYR A 121 -6.42 -7.05 23.39
C TYR A 121 -5.05 -6.73 22.80
N SER A 122 -4.02 -7.54 23.06
CA SER A 122 -2.78 -7.48 22.26
C SER A 122 -3.02 -7.89 20.80
N ASP A 123 -3.99 -8.79 20.56
CA ASP A 123 -4.42 -9.19 19.22
C ASP A 123 -5.41 -8.19 18.60
N LEU A 124 -5.87 -7.12 19.25
CA LEU A 124 -6.87 -6.24 18.64
C LEU A 124 -6.27 -5.48 17.45
N PHE A 125 -5.00 -5.09 17.59
CA PHE A 125 -4.20 -4.61 16.47
C PHE A 125 -4.10 -5.69 15.39
N HIS A 126 -3.76 -6.93 15.76
CA HIS A 126 -3.68 -8.06 14.83
C HIS A 126 -5.01 -8.33 14.12
N TYR A 127 -6.12 -8.22 14.82
CA TYR A 127 -7.47 -8.40 14.32
C TYR A 127 -7.84 -7.31 13.32
N ILE A 128 -7.46 -6.05 13.57
CA ILE A 128 -7.61 -4.98 12.58
C ILE A 128 -6.71 -5.27 11.37
N GLU A 129 -5.44 -5.65 11.59
CA GLU A 129 -4.51 -5.92 10.51
C GLU A 129 -4.98 -7.06 9.59
N GLU A 130 -5.49 -8.14 10.17
CA GLU A 130 -6.00 -9.33 9.48
C GLU A 130 -7.44 -9.21 8.98
N SER A 131 -8.16 -8.14 9.36
CA SER A 131 -9.55 -7.96 8.97
C SER A 131 -9.70 -7.89 7.45
N ALA A 132 -10.81 -8.44 6.93
CA ALA A 132 -11.13 -8.39 5.51
C ALA A 132 -11.14 -6.94 4.96
N TRP A 133 -11.53 -5.97 5.79
CA TRP A 133 -11.45 -4.55 5.46
C TRP A 133 -9.99 -4.10 5.26
N ASN A 134 -9.08 -4.35 6.20
CA ASN A 134 -7.68 -3.90 6.09
C ASN A 134 -6.85 -4.69 5.07
N GLN A 135 -7.35 -5.83 4.58
CA GLN A 135 -6.70 -6.57 3.48
C GLN A 135 -6.95 -5.95 2.10
N ARG A 136 -7.86 -4.97 1.97
CA ARG A 136 -8.13 -4.26 0.71
C ARG A 136 -7.07 -3.18 0.44
N GLY A 137 -6.67 -2.99 -0.82
CA GLY A 137 -5.64 -2.02 -1.20
C GLY A 137 -6.04 -0.58 -0.89
N TRP A 138 -7.23 -0.15 -1.31
CA TRP A 138 -7.75 1.20 -1.06
C TRP A 138 -7.84 1.56 0.43
N THR A 139 -8.16 0.59 1.31
CA THR A 139 -8.26 0.84 2.75
C THR A 139 -6.92 1.21 3.40
N PHE A 140 -5.81 0.98 2.70
CA PHE A 140 -4.51 1.47 3.13
C PHE A 140 -4.47 3.00 3.21
N GLN A 141 -4.98 3.66 2.16
CA GLN A 141 -5.12 5.11 2.09
C GLN A 141 -6.19 5.59 3.08
N GLU A 142 -7.33 4.91 3.15
CA GLU A 142 -8.44 5.26 4.05
C GLU A 142 -7.98 5.32 5.51
N ARG A 143 -7.28 4.28 5.99
CA ARG A 143 -6.81 4.22 7.38
C ARG A 143 -5.68 5.19 7.66
N SER A 144 -4.66 5.18 6.81
CA SER A 144 -3.38 5.82 7.12
C SER A 144 -3.41 7.33 6.99
N LEU A 145 -4.15 7.85 6.01
CA LEU A 145 -4.28 9.30 5.83
C LEU A 145 -5.26 9.92 6.83
N SER A 146 -6.24 9.15 7.28
CA SER A 146 -7.22 9.57 8.28
C SER A 146 -6.57 10.00 9.60
N ARG A 147 -6.91 11.21 10.05
CA ARG A 147 -6.39 11.75 11.32
C ARG A 147 -6.97 11.03 12.54
N ARG A 148 -8.17 10.49 12.41
CA ARG A 148 -8.94 9.78 13.42
C ARG A 148 -9.73 8.67 12.75
N VAL A 149 -9.59 7.44 13.24
CA VAL A 149 -10.35 6.29 12.76
C VAL A 149 -11.05 5.65 13.96
N LEU A 150 -12.33 5.35 13.82
CA LEU A 150 -13.10 4.57 14.77
C LEU A 150 -13.44 3.22 14.12
N HIS A 151 -12.82 2.17 14.62
CA HIS A 151 -13.01 0.80 14.19
C HIS A 151 -14.15 0.14 14.95
N PHE A 152 -15.12 -0.39 14.20
CA PHE A 152 -16.17 -1.25 14.71
C PHE A 152 -15.76 -2.70 14.51
N THR A 153 -15.17 -3.30 15.55
CA THR A 153 -14.72 -4.70 15.53
C THR A 153 -15.78 -5.63 16.13
N ASP A 154 -15.61 -6.96 15.99
CA ASP A 154 -16.47 -7.92 16.67
C ASP A 154 -16.32 -7.89 18.20
N ILE A 155 -15.23 -7.30 18.69
CA ILE A 155 -14.83 -7.35 20.09
C ILE A 155 -15.15 -6.03 20.77
N LEU A 156 -14.47 -4.94 20.41
CA LEU A 156 -14.65 -3.61 21.02
C LEU A 156 -14.68 -2.52 19.96
N LEU A 157 -15.09 -1.31 20.35
CA LEU A 157 -14.69 -0.15 19.58
C LEU A 157 -13.20 0.13 19.83
N TYR A 158 -12.48 0.40 18.75
CA TYR A 158 -11.08 0.82 18.80
C TYR A 158 -10.93 2.15 18.08
N PHE A 159 -10.42 3.14 18.79
CA PHE A 159 -10.14 4.46 18.27
C PHE A 159 -8.63 4.61 18.09
N GLU A 160 -8.22 5.05 16.91
CA GLU A 160 -6.82 5.45 16.67
C GLU A 160 -6.75 6.87 16.11
N CYS A 161 -5.84 7.68 16.64
CA CYS A 161 -5.45 8.97 16.08
C CYS A 161 -3.92 9.08 16.03
N ARG A 162 -3.39 10.15 15.43
CA ARG A 162 -1.93 10.35 15.28
C ARG A 162 -1.13 10.46 16.60
N THR A 163 -1.80 10.44 17.75
CA THR A 163 -1.19 10.66 19.06
C THR A 163 -1.58 9.65 20.12
N VAL A 164 -2.80 9.08 20.02
CA VAL A 164 -3.33 8.15 21.01
C VAL A 164 -4.16 7.07 20.33
N GLU A 165 -4.23 5.93 21.00
CA GLU A 165 -5.09 4.81 20.67
C GLU A 165 -5.89 4.49 21.94
N TRP A 166 -7.19 4.21 21.77
CA TRP A 166 -8.13 3.97 22.86
C TRP A 166 -9.07 2.83 22.52
N THR A 167 -9.41 2.01 23.50
CA THR A 167 -10.48 1.03 23.42
C THR A 167 -11.68 1.47 24.25
N GLU A 168 -12.85 0.91 23.95
CA GLU A 168 -14.09 1.12 24.70
C GLU A 168 -13.97 0.81 26.21
N ASP A 169 -13.07 -0.09 26.59
CA ASP A 169 -12.81 -0.47 27.99
C ASP A 169 -11.68 0.34 28.66
N GLU A 170 -11.29 1.47 28.06
CA GLU A 170 -10.30 2.42 28.56
C GLU A 170 -8.90 1.83 28.80
N ARG A 171 -8.60 0.69 28.18
CA ARG A 171 -7.28 0.07 28.26
C ARG A 171 -6.38 0.59 27.15
N PRO A 172 -5.18 1.11 27.48
CA PRO A 172 -4.21 1.42 26.44
C PRO A 172 -3.78 0.11 25.75
N PRO A 173 -3.64 0.08 24.42
CA PRO A 173 -3.13 -1.09 23.73
C PRO A 173 -1.72 -1.42 24.24
N THR A 174 -1.44 -2.71 24.43
CA THR A 174 -0.16 -3.21 24.97
C THR A 174 1.01 -3.00 23.99
N SER A 175 0.71 -2.81 22.70
CA SER A 175 1.67 -2.55 21.63
C SER A 175 1.36 -1.20 20.98
N SER A 176 2.35 -0.30 20.96
CA SER A 176 2.28 0.99 20.27
C SER A 176 2.49 0.88 18.75
N GLY A 177 2.15 -0.28 18.17
CA GLY A 177 2.39 -0.63 16.77
C GLY A 177 1.34 -0.11 15.79
N GLY A 178 0.27 0.53 16.28
CA GLY A 178 -0.98 0.77 15.55
C GLY A 178 -0.91 1.78 14.42
N ARG A 179 -0.04 2.78 14.50
CA ARG A 179 0.18 3.71 13.39
C ARG A 179 1.56 3.59 12.77
N LEU A 180 1.51 3.16 11.53
CA LEU A 180 2.29 3.64 10.40
C LEU A 180 2.37 5.19 10.40
N GLY A 181 3.15 5.77 11.33
CA GLY A 181 3.39 7.20 11.48
C GLY A 181 4.31 7.78 10.41
N TRP A 182 4.08 7.41 9.14
CA TRP A 182 5.03 7.64 8.05
C TRP A 182 5.15 9.10 7.61
N LEU A 183 4.07 9.89 7.77
CA LEU A 183 3.96 11.22 7.16
C LEU A 183 3.74 12.31 8.21
N GLY A 184 4.59 12.31 9.24
CA GLY A 184 4.76 13.51 10.03
C GLY A 184 5.55 13.29 11.31
N PRO A 185 6.42 14.24 11.69
CA PRO A 185 7.04 14.22 13.01
C PRO A 185 5.94 14.16 14.08
N LYS A 186 6.10 13.29 15.09
CA LYS A 186 5.42 13.47 16.37
C LYS A 186 5.64 14.93 16.78
N ARG A 187 4.59 15.65 17.19
CA ARG A 187 4.64 17.09 17.54
C ARG A 187 5.95 17.39 18.30
N GLY A 188 6.82 18.22 17.72
CA GLY A 188 8.11 18.60 18.30
C GLY A 188 9.37 18.00 17.65
N ALA A 189 9.27 17.10 16.67
CA ALA A 189 10.44 16.59 15.96
C ALA A 189 10.94 17.49 14.82
N MET A 190 12.27 17.57 14.74
CA MET A 190 13.13 18.19 13.72
C MET A 190 12.70 17.84 12.29
N GLN A 191 13.08 18.66 11.30
CA GLN A 191 12.76 18.42 9.88
C GLN A 191 13.14 16.98 9.47
N VAL A 192 12.18 16.23 8.92
CA VAL A 192 12.39 14.85 8.46
C VAL A 192 13.32 14.88 7.26
N THR A 193 14.39 14.09 7.29
CA THR A 193 15.34 14.03 6.17
C THR A 193 14.76 13.26 4.98
N ARG A 194 15.21 13.56 3.75
CA ARG A 194 14.81 12.82 2.55
C ARG A 194 15.04 11.31 2.69
N ARG A 195 16.18 10.91 3.29
CA ARG A 195 16.51 9.50 3.56
C ARG A 195 15.47 8.82 4.47
N GLN A 196 14.99 9.50 5.50
CA GLN A 196 13.95 8.96 6.38
C GLN A 196 12.60 8.83 5.65
N LEU A 197 12.26 9.79 4.79
CA LEU A 197 11.05 9.71 3.96
C LEU A 197 11.12 8.54 2.96
N LEU A 198 12.25 8.36 2.28
CA LEU A 198 12.46 7.23 1.37
C LEU A 198 12.42 5.88 2.10
N SER A 199 13.06 5.77 3.27
CA SER A 199 12.97 4.56 4.09
C SER A 199 11.52 4.25 4.53
N SER A 200 10.75 5.30 4.83
CA SER A 200 9.33 5.18 5.15
C SER A 200 8.52 4.72 3.94
N TRP A 201 8.82 5.25 2.75
CA TRP A 201 8.21 4.85 1.48
C TRP A 201 8.39 3.36 1.20
N TYR A 202 9.61 2.84 1.31
CA TYR A 202 9.87 1.41 1.09
C TYR A 202 9.19 0.50 2.12
N SER A 203 9.20 0.91 3.39
CA SER A 203 8.49 0.18 4.46
C SER A 203 6.97 0.18 4.22
N LEU A 204 6.44 1.27 3.67
CA LEU A 204 5.06 1.39 3.27
C LEU A 204 4.73 0.46 2.10
N LEU A 205 5.59 0.40 1.07
CA LEU A 205 5.41 -0.52 -0.06
C LEU A 205 5.34 -1.98 0.39
N PHE A 206 6.20 -2.36 1.35
CA PHE A 206 6.20 -3.71 1.92
C PHE A 206 4.87 -4.11 2.57
N ILE A 207 4.13 -3.15 3.16
CA ILE A 207 2.83 -3.37 3.79
C ILE A 207 1.71 -3.28 2.76
N TYR A 208 1.76 -2.30 1.87
CA TYR A 208 0.75 -2.05 0.85
C TYR A 208 0.66 -3.19 -0.16
N CYS A 209 1.80 -3.69 -0.67
CA CYS A 209 1.80 -4.68 -1.75
C CYS A 209 1.15 -6.01 -1.39
N ARG A 210 1.03 -6.32 -0.08
CA ARG A 210 0.36 -7.52 0.44
C ARG A 210 -1.17 -7.49 0.30
N ARG A 211 -1.73 -6.31 0.06
CA ARG A 211 -3.17 -6.09 0.03
C ARG A 211 -3.75 -6.47 -1.33
N TYR A 212 -4.97 -6.98 -1.29
CA TYR A 212 -5.74 -7.37 -2.46
C TYR A 212 -6.45 -6.15 -3.08
N LEU A 213 -6.52 -6.11 -4.41
CA LEU A 213 -7.29 -5.13 -5.17
C LEU A 213 -8.32 -5.84 -6.04
N THR A 214 -9.54 -5.30 -6.06
CA THR A 214 -10.61 -5.81 -6.91
C THR A 214 -10.34 -5.52 -8.39
N ASP A 215 -9.95 -4.28 -8.71
CA ASP A 215 -9.38 -3.93 -10.02
C ASP A 215 -7.85 -3.89 -9.89
N GLN A 216 -7.17 -4.74 -10.64
CA GLN A 216 -5.71 -4.79 -10.62
C GLN A 216 -5.11 -3.44 -11.03
N HIS A 217 -5.74 -2.64 -11.90
CA HIS A 217 -5.22 -1.35 -12.38
C HIS A 217 -5.18 -0.26 -11.29
N ASP A 218 -5.78 -0.50 -10.12
CA ASP A 218 -5.75 0.43 -8.98
C ASP A 218 -4.45 0.39 -8.17
N LYS A 219 -3.45 -0.41 -8.58
CA LYS A 219 -2.21 -0.59 -7.80
C LYS A 219 -1.45 0.70 -7.52
N LEU A 220 -1.38 1.64 -8.47
CA LEU A 220 -0.79 2.96 -8.24
C LEU A 220 -1.83 3.96 -7.68
N PRO A 221 -3.05 4.08 -8.23
CA PRO A 221 -4.08 4.97 -7.69
C PRO A 221 -4.36 4.80 -6.19
N ALA A 222 -4.46 3.57 -5.68
CA ALA A 222 -4.74 3.30 -4.27
C ALA A 222 -3.58 3.67 -3.32
N LEU A 223 -2.42 4.06 -3.87
CA LEU A 223 -1.26 4.56 -3.13
C LEU A 223 -0.93 6.03 -3.45
N SER A 224 -1.57 6.61 -4.47
CA SER A 224 -1.29 7.96 -5.00
C SER A 224 -1.28 9.03 -3.92
N GLY A 225 -2.21 8.97 -2.96
CA GLY A 225 -2.28 9.92 -1.84
C GLY A 225 -1.01 9.99 -0.99
N PHE A 226 -0.32 8.86 -0.81
CA PHE A 226 0.96 8.84 -0.11
C PHE A 226 2.09 9.37 -0.97
N ALA A 227 2.05 9.11 -2.28
CA ALA A 227 3.02 9.67 -3.21
C ALA A 227 2.90 11.21 -3.23
N HIS A 228 1.69 11.76 -3.30
CA HIS A 228 1.43 13.20 -3.20
C HIS A 228 1.97 13.80 -1.90
N GLU A 229 1.66 13.20 -0.76
CA GLU A 229 2.14 13.71 0.54
C GLU A 229 3.67 13.61 0.67
N MET A 230 4.29 12.57 0.11
CA MET A 230 5.74 12.45 0.03
C MET A 230 6.37 13.52 -0.87
N ALA A 231 5.80 13.77 -2.06
CA ALA A 231 6.24 14.82 -2.97
C ALA A 231 6.07 16.22 -2.35
N ARG A 232 5.03 16.42 -1.52
CA ARG A 232 4.83 17.66 -0.74
C ARG A 232 5.95 17.88 0.29
N LEU A 233 6.42 16.82 0.95
CA LEU A 233 7.46 16.88 1.99
C LEU A 233 8.89 16.86 1.42
N SER A 234 9.11 16.17 0.31
CA SER A 234 10.38 16.11 -0.40
C SER A 234 10.10 16.08 -1.91
N PRO A 235 10.03 17.26 -2.55
CA PRO A 235 9.78 17.35 -3.97
C PRO A 235 10.73 16.45 -4.77
N ASP A 236 10.14 15.66 -5.67
CA ASP A 236 10.83 14.78 -6.59
C ASP A 236 9.88 14.41 -7.73
N LYS A 237 10.44 13.88 -8.82
CA LYS A 237 9.64 13.26 -9.88
C LYS A 237 9.30 11.83 -9.50
N TYR A 238 8.02 11.50 -9.57
CA TYR A 238 7.53 10.14 -9.42
C TYR A 238 7.41 9.49 -10.79
N ILE A 239 7.98 8.30 -10.95
CA ILE A 239 7.95 7.55 -12.20
C ILE A 239 7.49 6.12 -11.93
N ALA A 240 6.22 5.86 -12.22
CA ALA A 240 5.59 4.55 -12.13
C ALA A 240 5.90 3.78 -10.83
N GLY A 241 5.68 4.37 -9.66
CA GLY A 241 5.97 3.70 -8.37
C GLY A 241 7.30 4.07 -7.73
N LEU A 242 8.21 4.73 -8.46
CA LEU A 242 9.58 5.02 -8.03
C LEU A 242 9.86 6.53 -7.95
N TRP A 243 10.83 6.92 -7.14
CA TRP A 243 11.29 8.31 -7.00
C TRP A 243 12.55 8.53 -7.81
N LEU A 244 12.58 9.54 -8.68
CA LEU A 244 13.69 9.74 -9.61
C LEU A 244 15.02 10.00 -8.90
N ALA A 245 15.03 10.77 -7.81
CA ALA A 245 16.26 11.03 -7.07
C ALA A 245 16.77 9.82 -6.27
N ASP A 246 15.95 8.78 -6.11
CA ASP A 246 16.33 7.53 -5.47
C ASP A 246 16.10 6.33 -6.41
N LEU A 247 16.09 6.58 -7.72
CA LEU A 247 15.71 5.61 -8.75
C LEU A 247 16.51 4.32 -8.60
N ALA A 248 17.78 4.48 -8.26
CA ALA A 248 18.71 3.42 -8.14
C ALA A 248 18.30 2.41 -7.04
N ASN A 249 18.01 2.88 -5.81
CA ASN A 249 17.44 2.05 -4.75
C ASN A 249 16.02 1.59 -5.10
N GLY A 250 15.25 2.46 -5.76
CA GLY A 250 13.88 2.17 -6.20
C GLY A 250 13.82 0.99 -7.15
N LEU A 251 14.87 0.72 -7.92
CA LEU A 251 15.01 -0.43 -8.80
C LEU A 251 15.58 -1.68 -8.10
N LEU A 252 15.73 -1.72 -6.77
CA LEU A 252 16.20 -2.92 -6.05
C LEU A 252 15.08 -3.74 -5.40
N TRP A 253 13.83 -3.50 -5.80
CA TRP A 253 12.74 -4.30 -5.29
C TRP A 253 12.77 -5.71 -5.90
N TYR A 254 12.21 -6.68 -5.19
CA TYR A 254 11.99 -8.03 -5.73
C TYR A 254 10.69 -8.63 -5.21
N PRO A 255 9.94 -9.38 -6.04
CA PRO A 255 8.76 -10.11 -5.61
C PRO A 255 9.17 -11.26 -4.69
N ASP A 256 8.32 -11.53 -3.71
CA ASP A 256 8.35 -12.77 -2.93
C ASP A 256 7.95 -13.96 -3.83
N VAL A 257 8.22 -15.18 -3.40
CA VAL A 257 7.98 -16.42 -4.15
C VAL A 257 6.52 -16.58 -4.57
N GLU A 258 5.59 -16.07 -3.78
CA GLU A 258 4.14 -16.14 -4.03
C GLU A 258 3.62 -15.00 -4.92
N ALA A 259 4.44 -13.99 -5.21
CA ALA A 259 4.01 -12.86 -6.03
C ALA A 259 4.00 -13.22 -7.51
N SER A 260 3.09 -12.59 -8.24
CA SER A 260 2.82 -12.89 -9.65
C SER A 260 2.74 -11.62 -10.48
N ARG A 261 3.17 -11.72 -11.74
CA ARG A 261 3.09 -10.60 -12.69
C ARG A 261 1.63 -10.42 -13.13
N CYS A 262 1.15 -9.18 -13.16
CA CYS A 262 -0.15 -8.85 -13.74
C CYS A 262 -0.16 -9.22 -15.24
N SER A 263 -1.25 -9.84 -15.70
CA SER A 263 -1.40 -10.31 -17.08
C SER A 263 -1.65 -9.18 -18.08
N SER A 264 -2.31 -8.10 -17.64
CA SER A 264 -2.50 -6.89 -18.42
C SER A 264 -1.39 -5.89 -18.15
N TYR A 265 -1.20 -4.95 -19.08
CA TYR A 265 -0.32 -3.83 -18.84
C TYR A 265 -0.93 -2.93 -17.76
N ARG A 266 -0.19 -2.75 -16.65
CA ARG A 266 -0.55 -1.85 -15.56
C ARG A 266 0.59 -0.89 -15.23
N ALA A 267 1.81 -1.40 -15.28
CA ALA A 267 3.03 -0.66 -15.02
C ALA A 267 4.16 -1.22 -15.90
N PRO A 268 5.25 -0.46 -16.12
CA PRO A 268 6.40 -0.98 -16.85
C PRO A 268 7.09 -2.12 -16.08
N SER A 269 7.84 -2.97 -16.78
CA SER A 269 8.49 -4.16 -16.21
C SER A 269 9.48 -3.85 -15.08
N TRP A 270 10.05 -2.64 -15.05
CA TRP A 270 10.96 -2.19 -13.99
C TRP A 270 10.25 -1.66 -12.74
N SER A 271 8.92 -1.54 -12.75
CA SER A 271 8.12 -1.09 -11.62
C SER A 271 7.61 -2.27 -10.79
N TRP A 272 7.70 -2.14 -9.46
CA TRP A 272 7.08 -3.08 -8.52
C TRP A 272 5.57 -3.18 -8.71
N ALA A 273 4.94 -2.13 -9.24
CA ALA A 273 3.51 -2.10 -9.48
C ALA A 273 3.10 -3.06 -10.60
N GLN A 274 4.00 -3.71 -11.34
CA GLN A 274 3.63 -4.76 -12.29
C GLN A 274 3.33 -6.11 -11.61
N PHE A 275 3.60 -6.24 -10.30
CA PHE A 275 3.39 -7.47 -9.54
C PHE A 275 2.25 -7.36 -8.51
N ASP A 276 1.56 -8.47 -8.33
CA ASP A 276 0.61 -8.70 -7.25
C ASP A 276 1.23 -9.63 -6.21
N GLY A 277 1.10 -9.29 -4.93
CA GLY A 277 1.72 -10.01 -3.83
C GLY A 277 2.84 -9.22 -3.16
N LYS A 278 3.50 -9.87 -2.20
CA LYS A 278 4.53 -9.24 -1.38
C LYS A 278 5.74 -8.91 -2.25
N ILE A 279 6.32 -7.74 -2.01
CA ILE A 279 7.63 -7.38 -2.52
C ILE A 279 8.54 -7.16 -1.32
N ALA A 280 9.82 -7.45 -1.50
CA ALA A 280 10.87 -6.97 -0.65
C ALA A 280 11.58 -5.81 -1.35
N THR A 281 12.14 -4.94 -0.53
CA THR A 281 12.96 -3.83 -0.98
C THR A 281 14.18 -3.85 -0.10
N ASP A 282 15.37 -3.69 -0.68
CA ASP A 282 16.55 -3.41 0.12
C ASP A 282 16.62 -1.93 0.52
N GLY A 283 15.46 -1.35 0.87
CA GLY A 283 15.30 0.05 1.22
C GLY A 283 16.11 0.39 2.47
N GLY A 284 17.03 1.35 2.35
CA GLY A 284 17.80 1.87 3.48
C GLY A 284 19.28 1.48 3.52
N LEU A 285 19.78 0.78 2.50
CA LEU A 285 21.19 0.39 2.35
C LEU A 285 22.17 1.54 2.04
N GLY A 286 21.93 2.75 2.56
CA GLY A 286 22.86 3.86 2.42
C GLY A 286 23.21 4.23 0.97
N ASP A 287 24.23 5.07 0.81
CA ASP A 287 24.71 5.51 -0.50
C ASP A 287 25.47 4.36 -1.17
N ILE A 288 24.74 3.46 -1.84
CA ILE A 288 25.34 2.46 -2.72
C ILE A 288 26.00 3.21 -3.89
N PRO A 289 27.24 2.93 -4.28
CA PRO A 289 27.83 3.51 -5.48
C PRO A 289 27.12 2.96 -6.72
N TRP A 290 26.56 3.86 -7.53
CA TRP A 290 25.82 3.53 -8.74
C TRP A 290 26.64 3.88 -9.99
N GLU A 291 26.62 3.03 -11.01
CA GLU A 291 27.36 3.22 -12.27
C GLU A 291 26.42 3.21 -13.49
N PHE A 292 25.31 3.94 -13.42
CA PHE A 292 24.47 4.21 -14.58
C PHE A 292 24.09 5.69 -14.67
N ASP A 293 24.00 6.17 -15.91
CA ASP A 293 23.42 7.43 -16.31
C ASP A 293 21.97 7.21 -16.73
N LEU A 294 21.08 8.07 -16.28
CA LEU A 294 19.73 8.15 -16.81
C LEU A 294 19.76 8.88 -18.15
N VAL A 295 19.50 8.17 -19.24
CA VAL A 295 19.48 8.75 -20.60
C VAL A 295 18.12 9.35 -20.90
N TYR A 296 17.06 8.61 -20.58
CA TYR A 296 15.70 8.99 -20.95
C TYR A 296 14.68 8.28 -20.05
N TYR A 297 13.56 8.94 -19.81
CA TYR A 297 12.36 8.28 -19.32
C TYR A 297 11.12 8.96 -19.89
N ASN A 298 10.03 8.21 -19.94
CA ASN A 298 8.70 8.72 -20.26
C ASN A 298 7.67 8.03 -19.38
N VAL A 299 6.62 8.76 -18.99
CA VAL A 299 5.48 8.24 -18.25
C VAL A 299 4.24 8.87 -18.87
N ASP A 300 3.40 8.04 -19.48
CA ASP A 300 2.13 8.44 -20.06
C ASP A 300 1.02 8.04 -19.09
N LEU A 301 0.21 9.01 -18.69
CA LEU A 301 -0.85 8.84 -17.69
C LEU A 301 -2.18 8.51 -18.36
N GLN A 302 -2.98 7.65 -17.73
CA GLN A 302 -4.39 7.44 -18.13
C GLN A 302 -5.34 8.47 -17.48
N THR A 303 -4.89 9.09 -16.40
CA THR A 303 -5.68 10.01 -15.56
C THR A 303 -4.93 11.33 -15.38
N THR A 304 -5.60 12.33 -14.82
CA THR A 304 -4.97 13.60 -14.45
C THR A 304 -4.05 13.50 -13.24
N ASP A 305 -4.17 12.43 -12.45
CA ASP A 305 -3.26 12.11 -11.35
C ASP A 305 -1.92 11.58 -11.88
N ASP A 306 -0.85 12.35 -11.65
CA ASP A 306 0.53 12.03 -12.04
C ASP A 306 1.19 10.94 -11.18
N MET A 307 0.52 10.54 -10.11
CA MET A 307 0.89 9.42 -9.23
C MET A 307 0.03 8.16 -9.50
N GLY A 308 -0.91 8.25 -10.45
CA GLY A 308 -2.01 7.30 -10.65
C GLY A 308 -1.79 6.30 -11.78
N ARG A 309 -2.86 6.03 -12.56
CA ARG A 309 -2.87 5.00 -13.61
C ARG A 309 -2.01 5.41 -14.81
N LEU A 310 -1.34 4.43 -15.41
CA LEU A 310 -0.42 4.62 -16.53
C LEU A 310 -0.95 3.96 -17.81
N SER A 311 -0.78 4.62 -18.95
CA SER A 311 -1.01 4.01 -20.26
C SER A 311 0.26 3.38 -20.82
N SER A 312 1.41 3.99 -20.53
CA SER A 312 2.73 3.50 -20.91
C SER A 312 3.80 4.17 -20.06
N ALA A 313 4.96 3.54 -19.95
CA ALA A 313 6.15 4.15 -19.37
C ALA A 313 7.40 3.46 -19.91
N SER A 314 8.46 4.24 -20.10
CA SER A 314 9.74 3.77 -20.61
C SER A 314 10.88 4.37 -19.82
N LEU A 315 11.96 3.60 -19.65
CA LEU A 315 13.17 4.01 -18.96
C LEU A 315 14.37 3.54 -19.78
N THR A 316 15.32 4.44 -20.03
CA THR A 316 16.58 4.14 -20.70
C THR A 316 17.72 4.58 -19.82
N LEU A 317 18.53 3.60 -19.41
CA LEU A 317 19.74 3.81 -18.62
C LEU A 317 20.94 3.47 -19.50
N PHE A 318 22.00 4.25 -19.39
CA PHE A 318 23.30 3.95 -19.99
C PHE A 318 24.29 3.75 -18.86
N GLY A 319 24.87 2.58 -18.77
CA GLY A 319 25.82 2.28 -17.70
C GLY A 319 26.65 1.08 -18.08
N LYS A 320 27.58 0.71 -17.21
CA LYS A 320 28.31 -0.53 -17.43
C LYS A 320 27.34 -1.70 -17.34
N ARG A 321 27.17 -2.38 -18.48
CA ARG A 321 26.49 -3.67 -18.53
C ARG A 321 27.31 -4.66 -17.72
N CYS A 322 26.84 -4.98 -16.52
CA CYS A 322 27.37 -6.11 -15.78
C CYS A 322 26.61 -7.35 -16.27
N SER A 323 27.22 -8.13 -17.16
CA SER A 323 26.70 -9.44 -17.53
C SER A 323 27.04 -10.41 -16.40
N ARG A 324 26.02 -11.02 -15.79
CA ARG A 324 26.23 -11.94 -14.68
C ARG A 324 25.82 -13.35 -15.03
N THR A 325 26.75 -14.28 -14.83
CA THR A 325 26.49 -15.71 -14.97
C THR A 325 26.26 -16.29 -13.58
N MET A 326 25.12 -16.92 -13.39
CA MET A 326 24.80 -17.67 -12.18
C MET A 326 25.32 -19.10 -12.35
N VAL A 327 26.08 -19.59 -11.38
CA VAL A 327 26.51 -21.01 -11.35
C VAL A 327 25.82 -21.68 -10.16
N THR A 328 24.82 -22.51 -10.44
CA THR A 328 24.17 -23.38 -9.47
C THR A 328 25.02 -24.63 -9.26
N HIS A 329 25.66 -24.75 -8.10
CA HIS A 329 26.27 -26.02 -7.71
C HIS A 329 25.24 -26.83 -6.91
N GLU A 330 24.96 -28.04 -7.40
CA GLU A 330 24.06 -29.08 -6.87
C GLU A 330 22.56 -28.92 -7.20
N ALA A 331 22.05 -29.92 -7.92
CA ALA A 331 20.66 -30.06 -8.35
C ALA A 331 19.74 -30.47 -7.18
N ARG A 332 19.61 -29.60 -6.17
CA ARG A 332 18.59 -29.72 -5.12
C ARG A 332 17.84 -28.40 -4.93
N GLY A 333 17.16 -27.98 -5.99
CA GLY A 333 16.15 -26.92 -5.95
C GLY A 333 16.71 -25.50 -5.77
N ILE A 334 15.78 -24.54 -5.86
CA ILE A 334 15.99 -23.08 -5.88
C ILE A 334 16.37 -22.54 -4.48
N HIS A 335 16.38 -23.40 -3.46
CA HIS A 335 16.77 -23.04 -2.11
C HIS A 335 18.26 -23.28 -1.89
N GLY A 336 19.09 -22.47 -2.53
CA GLY A 336 20.55 -22.52 -2.42
C GLY A 336 21.19 -21.15 -2.27
N SER A 337 22.41 -21.13 -1.75
CA SER A 337 23.29 -19.97 -1.81
C SER A 337 24.05 -20.04 -3.15
N HIS A 338 23.83 -19.07 -4.03
CA HIS A 338 24.35 -19.04 -5.39
C HIS A 338 25.61 -18.19 -5.47
N ARG A 339 26.59 -18.64 -6.26
CA ARG A 339 27.80 -17.88 -6.56
C ARG A 339 27.56 -17.01 -7.79
N PHE A 340 27.90 -15.74 -7.65
CA PHE A 340 27.75 -14.76 -8.71
C PHE A 340 29.09 -14.38 -9.32
N TYR A 341 29.10 -14.33 -10.66
CA TYR A 341 30.26 -14.00 -11.48
C TYR A 341 29.93 -12.83 -12.40
N SER A 342 30.84 -11.86 -12.52
CA SER A 342 30.73 -10.70 -13.42
C SER A 342 31.90 -10.80 -14.39
N ASP A 343 31.61 -10.91 -15.69
CA ASP A 343 32.64 -11.08 -16.73
C ASP A 343 33.65 -12.20 -16.38
N GLY A 344 33.15 -13.31 -15.81
CA GLY A 344 33.95 -14.46 -15.40
C GLY A 344 34.64 -14.34 -14.02
N VAL A 345 34.56 -13.19 -13.36
CA VAL A 345 35.19 -12.96 -12.04
C VAL A 345 34.18 -13.20 -10.91
N PHE A 346 34.52 -14.08 -9.97
CA PHE A 346 33.72 -14.32 -8.77
C PHE A 346 33.71 -13.10 -7.86
N PHE A 347 32.54 -12.70 -7.35
CA PHE A 347 32.46 -11.53 -6.47
C PHE A 347 31.49 -11.66 -5.29
N GLY A 348 30.73 -12.75 -5.16
CA GLY A 348 29.88 -12.94 -3.99
C GLY A 348 28.99 -14.17 -4.02
N GLU A 349 28.35 -14.43 -2.88
CA GLU A 349 27.40 -15.52 -2.68
C GLU A 349 26.10 -15.01 -2.04
N GLY A 350 24.94 -15.49 -2.49
CA GLY A 350 23.62 -15.01 -2.03
C GLY A 350 22.45 -15.85 -2.52
N ARG A 351 21.26 -15.66 -1.94
CA ARG A 351 20.04 -16.39 -2.34
C ARG A 351 19.27 -15.57 -3.36
N LEU A 352 18.76 -16.22 -4.39
CA LEU A 352 17.76 -15.65 -5.30
C LEU A 352 16.44 -16.32 -4.96
N ASP A 353 15.47 -15.53 -4.51
CA ASP A 353 14.10 -16.02 -4.39
C ASP A 353 13.47 -16.07 -5.80
N ASP A 354 12.41 -16.86 -5.96
CA ASP A 354 11.94 -17.53 -7.19
C ASP A 354 11.61 -16.58 -8.39
N TRP A 355 12.62 -16.07 -9.10
CA TRP A 355 12.44 -15.18 -10.27
C TRP A 355 12.33 -15.90 -11.63
N SER A 356 12.51 -17.22 -11.71
CA SER A 356 12.85 -17.89 -12.97
C SER A 356 12.02 -19.12 -13.34
N ARG A 357 10.69 -19.03 -13.34
CA ARG A 357 9.86 -20.07 -13.98
C ARG A 357 9.69 -19.90 -15.49
N SER A 358 10.23 -18.84 -16.11
CA SER A 358 10.09 -18.61 -17.56
C SER A 358 11.33 -18.02 -18.25
N LEU A 359 12.54 -18.23 -17.72
CA LEU A 359 13.74 -17.77 -18.42
C LEU A 359 14.10 -18.78 -19.53
N ASP A 360 13.85 -18.42 -20.79
CA ASP A 360 14.35 -19.17 -21.94
C ASP A 360 15.88 -19.02 -22.05
N ASP A 361 16.58 -20.14 -22.26
CA ASP A 361 18.05 -20.27 -22.32
C ASP A 361 18.75 -19.42 -23.40
N THR A 362 18.00 -18.66 -24.20
CA THR A 362 18.51 -17.86 -25.33
C THR A 362 18.44 -16.34 -25.11
N THR A 363 17.88 -15.88 -24.00
CA THR A 363 17.66 -14.44 -23.76
C THR A 363 18.81 -13.84 -22.93
N VAL A 364 19.42 -12.77 -23.43
CA VAL A 364 20.37 -11.98 -22.63
C VAL A 364 19.58 -11.22 -21.57
N HIS A 365 19.74 -11.56 -20.30
CA HIS A 365 19.06 -10.87 -19.21
C HIS A 365 19.90 -9.68 -18.72
N MET A 366 19.29 -8.49 -18.58
CA MET A 366 19.98 -7.36 -17.94
C MET A 366 19.76 -7.44 -16.44
N PHE A 367 20.82 -7.24 -15.67
CA PHE A 367 20.70 -7.12 -14.23
C PHE A 367 21.15 -5.72 -13.79
N LEU A 368 20.33 -5.02 -13.02
CA LEU A 368 20.83 -3.92 -12.19
C LEU A 368 21.41 -4.55 -10.94
N ILE A 369 22.65 -4.24 -10.59
CA ILE A 369 23.23 -4.76 -9.34
C ILE A 369 23.64 -3.62 -8.44
N ALA A 370 23.09 -3.63 -7.25
CA ALA A 370 23.56 -2.87 -6.11
C ALA A 370 24.57 -3.64 -5.25
N TYR A 371 25.55 -2.93 -4.71
CA TYR A 371 26.50 -3.48 -3.75
C TYR A 371 26.21 -2.93 -2.36
N ASN A 372 25.86 -3.82 -1.46
CA ASN A 372 25.63 -3.48 -0.07
C ASN A 372 26.93 -3.61 0.72
N LYS A 373 27.31 -2.57 1.47
CA LYS A 373 28.55 -2.54 2.28
C LYS A 373 28.21 -2.72 3.76
N LEU A 374 27.67 -3.87 4.13
CA LEU A 374 27.46 -4.24 5.54
C LEU A 374 28.69 -4.98 6.08
N PHE A 375 29.28 -4.47 7.15
CA PHE A 375 30.38 -5.11 7.90
C PHE A 375 31.63 -5.47 7.08
N GLY A 376 32.01 -4.61 6.12
CA GLY A 376 33.25 -4.78 5.36
C GLY A 376 33.22 -5.89 4.30
N ARG A 377 32.09 -6.59 4.13
CA ARG A 377 31.85 -7.51 2.99
C ARG A 377 30.84 -6.86 2.04
N ARG A 378 31.15 -6.88 0.74
CA ARG A 378 30.22 -6.44 -0.30
C ARG A 378 29.25 -7.59 -0.58
N ARG A 379 27.97 -7.45 -0.24
CA ARG A 379 26.93 -8.38 -0.68
C ARG A 379 26.25 -7.79 -1.92
N PRO A 380 26.17 -8.52 -3.03
CA PRO A 380 25.50 -8.05 -4.22
C PRO A 380 24.02 -8.37 -4.19
N ASP A 381 23.18 -7.36 -4.41
CA ASP A 381 21.74 -7.49 -4.61
C ASP A 381 21.45 -7.18 -6.08
N ALA A 382 20.68 -8.02 -6.79
CA ALA A 382 20.48 -7.91 -8.25
C ALA A 382 18.99 -7.88 -8.63
N LEU A 383 18.59 -6.91 -9.46
CA LEU A 383 17.29 -6.82 -10.11
C LEU A 383 17.40 -7.26 -11.57
N LEU A 384 16.51 -8.12 -12.05
CA LEU A 384 16.35 -8.42 -13.47
C LEU A 384 15.61 -7.26 -14.18
N LEU A 385 16.32 -6.54 -15.04
CA LEU A 385 15.73 -5.66 -16.05
C LEU A 385 15.48 -6.51 -17.32
N GLU A 386 14.21 -6.73 -17.66
CA GLU A 386 13.82 -7.47 -18.86
C GLU A 386 14.53 -6.88 -20.09
N ALA A 387 15.22 -7.73 -20.86
CA ALA A 387 15.94 -7.27 -22.03
C ALA A 387 15.01 -7.08 -23.21
N VAL A 388 15.14 -5.95 -23.89
CA VAL A 388 14.56 -5.78 -25.21
C VAL A 388 15.42 -6.56 -26.19
N ASP A 389 14.78 -7.47 -26.91
CA ASP A 389 15.41 -8.33 -27.88
C ASP A 389 16.17 -7.49 -28.94
N GLY A 390 17.46 -7.81 -29.13
CA GLY A 390 18.39 -7.07 -29.98
C GLY A 390 18.05 -7.12 -31.47
N SER A 391 17.00 -7.85 -31.83
CA SER A 391 16.42 -7.99 -33.18
C SER A 391 15.68 -6.72 -33.66
N SER A 392 15.38 -5.78 -32.77
CA SER A 392 14.70 -4.51 -33.09
C SER A 392 15.61 -3.39 -33.61
N ARG A 393 16.92 -3.63 -33.80
CA ARG A 393 17.83 -2.70 -34.50
C ARG A 393 17.61 -2.73 -36.02
N LYS A 394 16.52 -2.11 -36.47
CA LYS A 394 16.44 -1.47 -37.80
C LYS A 394 15.83 -0.07 -37.66
N LEU A 395 16.54 0.81 -36.96
CA LEU A 395 16.48 2.23 -37.26
C LEU A 395 17.67 2.52 -38.17
N SER A 396 17.40 2.58 -39.47
CA SER A 396 18.31 3.07 -40.49
C SER A 396 18.70 4.52 -40.15
N PRO A 397 20.00 4.85 -40.03
CA PRO A 397 20.41 6.24 -40.08
C PRO A 397 20.30 6.65 -41.55
N HIS A 398 19.26 7.44 -41.87
CA HIS A 398 19.30 8.25 -43.07
C HIS A 398 20.53 9.17 -42.96
N ARG A 399 21.53 8.90 -43.81
CA ARG A 399 22.51 9.92 -44.20
C ARG A 399 21.72 11.09 -44.78
N HIS A 400 21.69 12.20 -44.06
CA HIS A 400 21.60 13.49 -44.73
C HIS A 400 23.02 13.95 -44.94
N ASP A 401 23.46 13.77 -46.19
CA ASP A 401 24.60 14.46 -46.76
C ASP A 401 24.34 15.97 -46.63
N PHE A 402 25.30 16.67 -46.02
CA PHE A 402 25.46 18.10 -46.24
C PHE A 402 26.35 18.26 -47.48
N ASP A 403 25.73 18.70 -48.57
CA ASP A 403 26.42 19.36 -49.69
C ASP A 403 25.79 20.75 -49.87
N VAL A 404 26.68 21.75 -49.84
CA VAL A 404 26.54 23.23 -49.95
C VAL A 404 26.07 23.98 -48.71
#